data_AF-A0AA43BU42-F1
#
_entry.id   AF-A0AA43BU42-F1
#
_cell.length_a   1.000
_cell.length_b   1.000
_cell.length_c   1.000
_cell.angle_alpha   90.00
_cell.angle_beta   90.00
_cell.angle_gamma   90.00
#
_symmetry.space_group_name_H-M   'P 1'
#
loop_
_entity.id
_entity.type
_entity.pdbx_description
1 polymer ?
#
loop_
_entity_poly.entity_id
_entity_poly.type
_entity_poly.pdbx_seq_one_letter_code
_entity_poly.pdbx_strand_id
1 'polypeptide(L)'
;MSLTPVQELRRIAEAVGQIRGHTVQDVEIRSDCRQLRVTLEDGKILLLSVLLDDSGKPRLDADLVRLEEVVPTRQLEVRFEESG
;
A
#
# COMPACT_ATOMS: atom_id res chain seq x y z
N MET A 1 -12.87 -15.36 -0.27
CA MET A 1 -13.89 -15.10 -1.29
C MET A 1 -13.24 -14.29 -2.39
N SER A 2 -13.07 -14.85 -3.59
CA SER A 2 -12.51 -14.13 -4.74
C SER A 2 -13.50 -13.08 -5.22
N LEU A 3 -13.13 -11.81 -5.17
CA LEU A 3 -13.90 -10.73 -5.80
C LEU A 3 -13.94 -10.98 -7.31
N THR A 4 -15.07 -10.70 -7.95
CA THR A 4 -15.12 -10.75 -9.42
C THR A 4 -14.25 -9.61 -9.99
N PRO A 5 -13.59 -9.79 -11.15
CA PRO A 5 -12.62 -8.81 -11.68
C PRO A 5 -13.18 -7.38 -11.77
N VAL A 6 -14.46 -7.22 -12.07
CA VAL A 6 -15.14 -5.91 -12.13
C VAL A 6 -15.27 -5.25 -10.75
N GLN A 7 -15.55 -6.02 -9.70
CA GLN A 7 -15.67 -5.50 -8.34
C GLN A 7 -14.32 -5.02 -7.80
N GLU A 8 -13.25 -5.72 -8.16
CA GLU A 8 -11.89 -5.34 -7.84
C GLU A 8 -11.48 -4.05 -8.56
N LEU A 9 -11.69 -3.97 -9.88
CA LEU A 9 -11.41 -2.75 -10.64
C LEU A 9 -12.20 -1.55 -10.10
N ARG A 10 -13.44 -1.77 -9.68
CA ARG A 10 -14.24 -0.72 -9.05
C ARG A 10 -13.62 -0.24 -7.73
N ARG A 11 -13.18 -1.13 -6.85
CA ARG A 11 -12.50 -0.76 -5.59
C ARG A 11 -11.24 0.05 -5.85
N ILE A 12 -10.43 -0.38 -6.82
CA ILE A 12 -9.21 0.34 -7.22
C ILE A 12 -9.56 1.75 -7.72
N ALA A 13 -10.55 1.85 -8.61
CA ALA A 13 -10.99 3.14 -9.14
C ALA A 13 -11.57 4.05 -8.04
N GLU A 14 -12.30 3.49 -7.08
CA GLU A 14 -12.81 4.20 -5.91
C GLU A 14 -11.65 4.74 -5.04
N ALA A 15 -10.67 3.89 -4.70
CA ALA A 15 -9.52 4.28 -3.88
C ALA A 15 -8.65 5.36 -4.56
N VAL A 16 -8.34 5.20 -5.85
CA VAL A 16 -7.59 6.21 -6.62
C VAL A 16 -8.40 7.49 -6.81
N GLY A 17 -9.72 7.37 -6.99
CA GLY A 17 -10.62 8.52 -7.12
C GLY A 17 -10.62 9.44 -5.90
N GLN A 18 -10.37 8.90 -4.70
CA GLN A 18 -10.28 9.70 -3.46
C GLN A 18 -9.09 10.65 -3.44
N ILE A 19 -8.05 10.44 -4.26
CA ILE A 19 -6.93 11.39 -4.38
C ILE A 19 -7.41 12.72 -4.96
N ARG A 20 -8.46 12.71 -5.79
CA ARG A 20 -8.91 13.91 -6.48
C ARG A 20 -9.28 15.00 -5.47
N GLY A 21 -8.68 16.17 -5.64
CA GLY A 21 -8.91 17.32 -4.76
C GLY A 21 -8.08 17.32 -3.48
N HIS A 22 -7.20 16.32 -3.27
CA HIS A 22 -6.21 16.32 -2.21
C HIS A 22 -4.81 16.61 -2.79
N THR A 23 -4.00 17.34 -2.03
CA THR A 23 -2.59 17.57 -2.36
C THR A 23 -1.77 16.38 -1.89
N VAL A 24 -0.84 15.93 -2.74
CA VAL A 24 0.15 14.92 -2.38
C VAL A 24 1.25 15.58 -1.56
N GLN A 25 1.45 15.09 -0.34
CA GLN A 25 2.50 15.55 0.56
C GLN A 25 3.82 14.81 0.31
N ASP A 26 3.76 13.49 0.14
CA ASP A 26 4.95 12.65 -0.05
C ASP A 26 4.64 11.38 -0.84
N VAL A 27 5.68 10.83 -1.48
CA VAL A 27 5.60 9.61 -2.30
C VAL A 27 6.81 8.73 -2.05
N GLU A 28 6.58 7.52 -1.54
CA GLU A 28 7.61 6.52 -1.28
C GLU A 28 7.39 5.28 -2.15
N ILE A 29 8.47 4.77 -2.77
CA ILE A 29 8.45 3.52 -3.52
C ILE A 29 9.30 2.50 -2.77
N ARG A 30 8.74 1.31 -2.52
CA ARG A 30 9.49 0.19 -1.96
C ARG A 30 10.59 -0.24 -2.95
N SER A 31 11.75 -0.63 -2.45
CA SER A 31 12.94 -0.91 -3.26
C SER A 31 12.77 -2.00 -4.32
N ASP A 32 11.80 -2.90 -4.16
CA ASP A 32 11.46 -3.93 -5.14
C ASP A 32 10.43 -3.48 -6.19
N CYS A 33 10.05 -2.20 -6.17
CA CYS A 33 9.08 -1.56 -7.04
C CYS A 33 7.69 -2.21 -7.02
N ARG A 34 7.36 -3.00 -5.99
CA ARG A 34 6.05 -3.67 -5.86
C ARG A 34 5.05 -2.90 -5.05
N GLN A 35 5.46 -1.82 -4.39
CA GLN A 35 4.60 -1.03 -3.54
C GLN A 35 4.94 0.45 -3.64
N LEU A 36 3.91 1.27 -3.77
CA LEU A 36 3.94 2.73 -3.82
C LEU A 36 3.03 3.24 -2.70
N ARG A 37 3.57 4.11 -1.85
CA ARG A 37 2.85 4.79 -0.77
C ARG A 37 2.75 6.26 -1.11
N VAL A 38 1.54 6.80 -1.13
CA VAL A 38 1.27 8.22 -1.36
C VAL A 38 0.63 8.79 -0.11
N THR A 39 1.31 9.72 0.55
CA THR A 39 0.78 10.44 1.71
C THR A 39 0.12 11.73 1.23
N LEU A 40 -1.13 11.96 1.63
CA LEU A 40 -1.88 13.17 1.33
C LEU A 40 -1.79 14.15 2.50
N GLU A 41 -1.94 15.45 2.22
CA GLU A 41 -1.84 16.51 3.24
C GLU A 41 -2.84 16.36 4.41
N ASP A 42 -3.95 15.65 4.22
CA ASP A 42 -4.95 15.38 5.26
C ASP A 42 -4.62 14.14 6.13
N GLY A 43 -3.43 13.57 5.95
CA GLY A 43 -2.95 12.40 6.69
C GLY A 43 -3.51 11.06 6.21
N LYS A 44 -4.25 11.03 5.09
CA LYS A 44 -4.60 9.78 4.42
C LYS A 44 -3.41 9.26 3.62
N ILE A 45 -3.37 7.94 3.47
CA ILE A 45 -2.37 7.25 2.68
C ILE A 45 -3.07 6.39 1.64
N LEU A 46 -2.72 6.59 0.38
CA LEU A 46 -3.03 5.62 -0.66
C LEU A 46 -1.85 4.65 -0.78
N LEU A 47 -2.14 3.36 -0.59
CA LEU A 47 -1.19 2.29 -0.79
C LEU A 47 -1.54 1.56 -2.10
N LEU A 48 -0.59 1.53 -3.03
CA LEU A 48 -0.70 0.83 -4.30
C LEU A 48 0.29 -0.34 -4.27
N SER A 49 -0.19 -1.55 -4.50
CA SER A 49 0.64 -2.76 -4.49
C SER A 49 0.44 -3.57 -5.76
N VAL A 50 1.52 -4.18 -6.24
CA VAL A 50 1.48 -5.19 -7.31
C VAL A 50 1.65 -6.55 -6.67
N LEU A 51 0.58 -7.33 -6.70
CA LEU A 51 0.53 -8.71 -6.24
C LEU A 51 0.66 -9.66 -7.45
N LEU A 52 1.04 -10.91 -7.19
CA LEU A 52 0.91 -11.98 -8.18
C LEU A 52 -0.29 -12.82 -7.78
N ASP A 53 -1.18 -13.13 -8.73
CA ASP A 53 -2.25 -14.10 -8.49
C ASP A 53 -1.73 -15.54 -8.49
N ASP A 54 -2.62 -16.51 -8.27
CA ASP A 54 -2.28 -17.94 -8.22
C ASP A 54 -1.68 -18.47 -9.54
N SER A 55 -1.84 -17.75 -10.64
CA SER A 55 -1.24 -18.06 -11.96
C SER A 55 0.06 -17.29 -12.22
N GLY A 56 0.55 -16.53 -11.24
CA GLY A 56 1.74 -15.69 -11.38
C GLY A 56 1.49 -14.41 -12.20
N LYS A 57 0.24 -14.08 -12.53
CA LYS A 57 -0.08 -12.87 -13.29
C LYS A 57 -0.12 -11.67 -12.34
N PRO A 58 0.48 -10.53 -12.74
CA PRO A 58 0.42 -9.32 -11.93
C PRO A 58 -1.00 -8.81 -11.79
N ARG A 59 -1.36 -8.45 -10.55
CA ARG A 59 -2.64 -7.90 -10.12
C ARG A 59 -2.37 -6.64 -9.32
N LEU A 60 -3.07 -5.56 -9.65
CA LEU A 60 -2.96 -4.30 -8.91
C LEU A 60 -3.91 -4.34 -7.71
N ASP A 61 -3.44 -3.83 -6.59
CA ASP A 61 -4.23 -3.62 -5.39
C ASP A 61 -4.07 -2.17 -4.92
N ALA A 62 -5.15 -1.58 -4.42
CA ALA A 62 -5.17 -0.17 -4.05
C ALA A 62 -6.08 0.04 -2.83
N ASP A 63 -5.49 0.52 -1.73
CA ASP A 63 -6.20 0.78 -0.48
C ASP A 63 -5.94 2.21 0.00
N LEU A 64 -7.01 2.87 0.45
CA LEU A 64 -6.93 4.15 1.14
C LEU A 64 -7.06 3.90 2.64
N VAL A 65 -6.00 4.21 3.38
CA VAL A 65 -5.88 3.95 4.82
C VAL A 65 -5.57 5.24 5.55
N ARG A 66 -5.94 5.34 6.83
CA ARG A 66 -5.52 6.47 7.68
C ARG A 66 -4.15 6.20 8.27
N LEU A 67 -3.35 7.25 8.50
CA LEU A 67 -2.02 7.15 9.09
C LEU A 67 -1.98 6.33 10.40
N GLU A 68 -3.02 6.45 11.23
CA GLU A 68 -3.19 5.69 12.47
C GLU A 68 -3.31 4.17 12.24
N GLU A 69 -3.82 3.76 11.09
CA GLU A 69 -3.98 2.36 10.67
C GLU A 69 -2.68 1.81 10.02
N VAL A 70 -1.73 2.69 9.66
CA VAL A 70 -0.45 2.35 9.00
C VAL A 70 0.71 2.23 9.99
N VAL A 71 0.51 2.55 11.28
CA VAL A 71 1.56 2.42 12.30
C VAL A 71 2.05 0.96 12.31
N PRO A 72 3.30 0.69 11.87
CA PRO A 72 3.79 -0.66 11.84
C PRO A 72 3.91 -1.12 13.29
N THR A 73 3.29 -2.26 13.58
CA THR A 73 3.50 -2.99 14.82
C THR A 73 4.99 -3.26 14.93
N ARG A 74 5.67 -2.50 15.81
CA ARG A 74 7.02 -2.70 16.36
C ARG A 74 8.01 -3.42 15.42
N GLN A 75 8.82 -2.62 14.73
CA GLN A 75 10.07 -3.07 14.14
C GLN A 75 10.88 -3.91 15.16
N LEU A 76 11.26 -5.13 14.79
CA LEU A 76 12.10 -6.00 15.60
C LEU A 76 13.51 -5.41 15.70
N GLU A 77 13.88 -4.90 16.88
CA GLU A 77 15.29 -4.64 17.19
C GLU A 77 16.02 -5.97 17.37
N VAL A 78 16.89 -6.31 16.43
CA VAL A 78 17.80 -7.45 16.55
C VAL A 78 19.15 -6.93 17.05
N ARG A 79 19.57 -7.39 18.24
CA ARG A 79 20.92 -7.16 18.77
C ARG A 79 21.74 -8.42 18.52
N PHE A 80 22.83 -8.29 17.78
CA PHE A 80 23.79 -9.36 17.60
C PHE A 80 24.73 -9.37 18.80
N GLU A 81 24.76 -10.48 19.56
CA GLU A 81 25.82 -10.69 20.55
C GLU A 81 26.99 -11.39 19.86
N GLU A 82 28.19 -10.81 19.98
CA GLU A 82 29.43 -11.45 19.55
C GLU A 82 29.67 -12.67 20.44
N SER A 83 29.57 -13.86 19.85
CA SER A 83 29.96 -15.10 20.52
C SER A 83 31.48 -15.18 20.54
N GLY A 84 32.07 -14.83 21.68
CA GLY A 84 33.48 -15.07 22.00
C GLY A 84 33.75 -16.50 22.47
#